data_AF-A0AAN7TNN1-F1
#
_entry.id   AF-A0AAN7TNN1-F1
#
_cell.length_a   1.000
_cell.length_b   1.000
_cell.length_c   1.000
_cell.angle_alpha   90.00
_cell.angle_beta   90.00
_cell.angle_gamma   90.00
#
_symmetry.space_group_name_H-M   'P 1'
#
loop_
_entity.id
_entity.type
_entity.pdbx_description
1 polymer ?
#
loop_
_entity_poly.entity_id
_entity_poly.type
_entity_poly.pdbx_seq_one_letter_code
_entity_poly.pdbx_strand_id
1 'polypeptide(L)'
;MTSILRFVNIVNGLIKANNEAAMKDVVYELVDDNEPTGGFRIYLVVEATAWNKAIRIYNSDHVDSGVDYCEVKAGDSTGKQAKSDPKYKYDTERINWPKNDNPVRLCFMKPATFGVWTTVYDINIPKEDRTKFGGKSLYIYWSNDGTKLFSETANRLKKEKIV
;
A
#
# COMPACT_ATOMS: atom_id res chain seq x y z
N MET A 1 4.42 20.75 17.94
CA MET A 1 4.85 20.60 16.53
C MET A 1 5.70 19.32 16.39
N THR A 2 5.20 18.18 16.88
CA THR A 2 6.07 17.04 17.30
C THR A 2 5.57 15.67 16.84
N SER A 3 4.40 15.59 16.19
CA SER A 3 3.75 14.32 15.80
C SER A 3 4.21 13.80 14.42
N ILE A 4 4.46 14.70 13.47
CA ILE A 4 4.77 14.36 12.07
C ILE A 4 6.16 13.71 11.93
N LEU A 5 7.15 14.11 12.75
CA LEU A 5 8.51 13.54 12.72
C LEU A 5 8.60 12.12 13.30
N ARG A 6 7.72 11.74 14.24
CA ARG A 6 7.64 10.35 14.75
C ARG A 6 6.95 9.41 13.77
N PHE A 7 6.00 9.92 12.99
CA PHE A 7 5.20 9.19 12.00
C PHE A 7 6.04 8.67 10.82
N VAL A 8 6.86 9.57 10.25
CA VAL A 8 7.82 9.22 9.19
C VAL A 8 8.77 8.13 9.68
N ASN A 9 9.18 8.13 10.95
CA ASN A 9 10.07 7.11 11.52
C ASN A 9 9.43 5.74 11.78
N ILE A 10 8.10 5.59 11.82
CA ILE A 10 7.47 4.28 12.02
C ILE A 10 7.36 3.55 10.69
N VAL A 11 6.77 4.21 9.69
CA VAL A 11 6.67 3.64 8.34
C VAL A 11 8.07 3.56 7.74
N ASN A 12 8.89 4.62 7.83
CA ASN A 12 10.30 4.52 7.41
C ASN A 12 11.12 3.60 8.33
N GLY A 13 10.77 3.39 9.59
CA GLY A 13 11.49 2.45 10.47
C GLY A 13 11.30 0.99 10.08
N LEU A 14 10.10 0.65 9.60
CA LEU A 14 9.76 -0.65 9.00
C LEU A 14 10.36 -0.85 7.60
N ILE A 15 10.75 0.25 6.95
CA ILE A 15 11.08 0.35 5.52
C ILE A 15 12.58 0.57 5.25
N LYS A 16 13.30 1.26 6.14
CA LYS A 16 14.62 1.85 5.86
C LYS A 16 15.78 0.88 5.77
N ALA A 17 15.69 -0.33 6.32
CA ALA A 17 16.92 -1.11 6.49
C ALA A 17 17.46 -1.73 5.19
N ASN A 18 16.62 -2.12 4.22
CA ASN A 18 17.06 -3.03 3.15
C ASN A 18 16.71 -2.62 1.70
N ASN A 19 15.86 -1.61 1.43
CA ASN A 19 15.28 -1.41 0.08
C ASN A 19 15.13 0.05 -0.40
N GLU A 20 15.86 1.03 0.16
CA GLU A 20 15.66 2.47 -0.15
C GLU A 20 15.64 2.81 -1.65
N ALA A 21 16.52 2.20 -2.47
CA ALA A 21 16.55 2.42 -3.91
C ALA A 21 15.29 1.91 -4.63
N ALA A 22 14.70 0.81 -4.15
CA ALA A 22 13.52 0.17 -4.70
C ALA A 22 12.22 0.92 -4.35
N MET A 23 12.31 1.86 -3.40
CA MET A 23 11.19 2.58 -2.80
C MET A 23 11.10 4.05 -3.21
N LYS A 24 12.04 4.52 -4.02
CA LYS A 24 12.15 5.93 -4.45
C LYS A 24 10.90 6.49 -5.15
N ASP A 25 10.05 5.61 -5.68
CA ASP A 25 8.83 5.95 -6.42
C ASP A 25 7.56 5.69 -5.61
N VAL A 26 7.68 5.32 -4.33
CA VAL A 26 6.54 5.00 -3.45
C VAL A 26 6.46 5.95 -2.27
N VAL A 27 5.27 6.49 -2.02
CA VAL A 27 4.96 7.33 -0.86
C VAL A 27 3.88 6.65 -0.02
N TYR A 28 4.08 6.66 1.30
CA TYR A 28 3.18 6.04 2.27
C TYR A 28 2.54 7.08 3.16
N GLU A 29 1.23 6.92 3.40
CA GLU A 29 0.53 7.72 4.39
C GLU A 29 -0.49 6.88 5.14
N LEU A 30 -0.29 6.73 6.44
CA LEU A 30 -1.28 6.16 7.35
C LEU A 30 -2.20 7.28 7.87
N VAL A 31 -3.50 7.17 7.61
CA VAL A 31 -4.49 8.23 7.86
C VAL A 31 -5.58 7.70 8.79
N ASP A 32 -5.98 8.51 9.77
CA ASP A 32 -7.15 8.24 10.60
C ASP A 32 -8.42 8.22 9.73
N ASP A 33 -9.09 7.09 9.67
CA ASP A 33 -10.22 6.85 8.76
C ASP A 33 -11.33 6.02 9.44
N ASN A 34 -11.33 6.00 10.78
CA ASN A 34 -12.29 5.28 11.62
C ASN A 34 -12.47 3.81 11.22
N GLU A 35 -11.44 3.18 10.67
CA GLU A 35 -11.47 1.76 10.29
C GLU A 35 -11.62 0.89 11.55
N PRO A 36 -12.37 -0.23 11.51
CA PRO A 36 -12.51 -1.10 12.67
C PRO A 36 -11.16 -1.53 13.24
N THR A 37 -11.03 -1.48 14.56
CA THR A 37 -9.88 -2.01 15.28
C THR A 37 -9.79 -3.52 15.04
N GLY A 38 -8.57 -4.08 15.04
CA GLY A 38 -8.34 -5.47 14.60
C GLY A 38 -7.97 -5.62 13.12
N GLY A 39 -7.73 -4.51 12.42
CA GLY A 39 -7.22 -4.52 11.05
C GLY A 39 -6.95 -3.10 10.56
N PHE A 40 -6.75 -2.96 9.26
CA PHE A 40 -6.60 -1.69 8.57
C PHE A 40 -7.00 -1.86 7.11
N ARG A 41 -7.26 -0.74 6.42
CA ARG A 41 -7.54 -0.75 4.98
C ARG A 41 -6.31 -0.27 4.22
N ILE A 42 -5.97 -0.96 3.12
CA ILE A 42 -4.97 -0.47 2.17
C ILE A 42 -5.67 0.21 1.00
N TYR A 43 -5.11 1.34 0.56
CA TYR A 43 -5.40 1.95 -0.72
C TYR A 43 -4.12 1.98 -1.54
N LEU A 44 -4.09 1.26 -2.67
CA LEU A 44 -3.06 1.43 -3.69
C LEU A 44 -3.56 2.48 -4.68
N VAL A 45 -2.80 3.56 -4.88
CA VAL A 45 -3.14 4.65 -5.81
C VAL A 45 -2.01 4.83 -6.81
N VAL A 46 -2.36 4.79 -8.10
CA VAL A 46 -1.42 4.76 -9.22
C VAL A 46 -1.92 5.68 -10.33
N GLU A 47 -1.02 6.23 -11.14
CA GLU A 47 -1.40 6.95 -12.37
C GLU A 47 -2.14 6.00 -13.33
N ALA A 48 -3.24 6.45 -13.93
CA ALA A 48 -4.07 5.62 -14.81
C ALA A 48 -3.34 5.15 -16.07
N THR A 49 -2.25 5.81 -16.45
CA THR A 49 -1.38 5.47 -17.60
C THR A 49 -0.14 4.69 -17.19
N ALA A 50 0.09 4.47 -15.89
CA ALA A 50 1.24 3.72 -15.41
C ALA A 50 1.07 2.23 -15.67
N TRP A 51 2.19 1.54 -15.90
CA TRP A 51 2.23 0.08 -15.85
C TRP A 51 1.59 -0.41 -14.55
N ASN A 52 0.75 -1.44 -14.65
CA ASN A 52 0.12 -2.06 -13.48
C ASN A 52 1.09 -2.27 -12.32
N LYS A 53 0.62 -2.00 -11.11
CA LYS A 53 1.31 -2.27 -9.84
C LYS A 53 0.38 -3.10 -8.97
N ALA A 54 0.96 -3.96 -8.15
CA ALA A 54 0.21 -4.78 -7.21
C ALA A 54 0.89 -4.80 -5.84
N ILE A 55 0.09 -4.89 -4.79
CA ILE A 55 0.54 -5.27 -3.45
C ILE A 55 -0.09 -6.62 -3.13
N ARG A 56 0.73 -7.65 -3.01
CA ARG A 56 0.30 -8.96 -2.50
C ARG A 56 0.44 -8.97 -0.99
N ILE A 57 -0.64 -9.28 -0.30
CA ILE A 57 -0.76 -9.24 1.14
C ILE A 57 -0.84 -10.69 1.62
N TYR A 58 0.22 -11.13 2.27
CA TYR A 58 0.28 -12.45 2.87
C TYR A 58 -0.14 -12.35 4.33
N ASN A 59 -1.24 -13.03 4.66
CA ASN A 59 -1.83 -13.02 5.97
C ASN A 59 -2.53 -14.38 6.22
N SER A 60 -2.26 -15.01 7.36
CA SER A 60 -2.76 -16.35 7.68
C SER A 60 -4.27 -16.45 7.81
N ASP A 61 -4.97 -15.33 7.97
CA ASP A 61 -6.44 -15.31 8.07
C ASP A 61 -7.14 -15.22 6.70
N HIS A 62 -6.40 -15.06 5.59
CA HIS A 62 -6.95 -15.02 4.21
C HIS A 62 -6.72 -16.33 3.43
N VAL A 63 -6.32 -17.41 4.11
CA VAL A 63 -5.88 -18.70 3.52
C VAL A 63 -7.03 -19.51 2.89
N ASP A 64 -8.29 -19.07 3.05
CA ASP A 64 -9.48 -19.84 2.61
C ASP A 64 -9.69 -19.89 1.07
N SER A 65 -8.89 -19.20 0.25
CA SER A 65 -9.09 -19.12 -1.21
C SER A 65 -8.15 -19.99 -2.05
N GLY A 66 -7.25 -20.77 -1.42
CA GLY A 66 -6.27 -21.60 -2.14
C GLY A 66 -5.15 -20.82 -2.84
N VAL A 67 -5.09 -19.50 -2.64
CA VAL A 67 -4.00 -18.61 -3.04
C VAL A 67 -3.43 -18.00 -1.76
N ASP A 68 -2.11 -18.11 -1.54
CA ASP A 68 -1.44 -17.73 -0.28
C ASP A 68 -1.48 -16.22 0.06
N TYR A 69 -2.21 -15.41 -0.72
CA TYR A 69 -2.29 -13.95 -0.57
C TYR A 69 -3.59 -13.35 -1.09
N CYS A 70 -3.97 -12.17 -0.56
CA CYS A 70 -4.88 -11.25 -1.26
C CYS A 70 -4.08 -10.19 -2.02
N GLU A 71 -4.65 -9.60 -3.07
CA GLU A 71 -3.94 -8.65 -3.94
C GLU A 71 -4.78 -7.40 -4.14
N VAL A 72 -4.16 -6.24 -3.99
CA VAL A 72 -4.69 -4.97 -4.52
C VAL A 72 -3.88 -4.56 -5.74
N LYS A 73 -4.55 -4.18 -6.82
CA LYS A 73 -3.87 -3.94 -8.10
C LYS A 73 -4.47 -2.76 -8.88
N ALA A 74 -3.60 -1.85 -9.32
CA ALA A 74 -4.01 -0.65 -10.06
C ALA A 74 -2.98 -0.27 -11.15
N GLY A 75 -3.47 0.35 -12.23
CA GLY A 75 -2.66 0.90 -13.32
C GLY A 75 -3.40 0.89 -14.66
N ASP A 76 -2.65 0.92 -15.75
CA ASP A 76 -3.15 0.99 -17.13
C ASP A 76 -4.33 0.06 -17.42
N SER A 77 -4.24 -1.21 -17.01
CA SER A 77 -5.31 -2.19 -17.27
C SER A 77 -6.05 -2.71 -16.02
N THR A 78 -5.75 -2.20 -14.83
CA THR A 78 -6.32 -2.71 -13.57
C THR A 78 -6.71 -1.62 -12.57
N GLY A 79 -7.50 -1.99 -11.56
CA GLY A 79 -8.03 -1.06 -10.58
C GLY A 79 -9.23 -0.26 -11.09
N LYS A 80 -9.79 0.54 -10.19
CA LYS A 80 -10.94 1.42 -10.42
C LYS A 80 -10.46 2.83 -10.65
N GLN A 81 -11.13 3.57 -11.54
CA GLN A 81 -10.83 4.98 -11.73
C GLN A 81 -11.24 5.78 -10.48
N ALA A 82 -10.39 6.70 -10.03
CA ALA A 82 -10.71 7.55 -8.88
C ALA A 82 -11.86 8.50 -9.20
N LYS A 83 -12.78 8.70 -8.24
CA LYS A 83 -14.00 9.50 -8.42
C LYS A 83 -13.73 10.95 -8.79
N SER A 84 -12.76 11.59 -8.13
CA SER A 84 -12.50 13.02 -8.29
C SER A 84 -11.56 13.35 -9.45
N ASP A 85 -10.76 12.41 -9.92
CA ASP A 85 -9.73 12.66 -10.93
C ASP A 85 -9.40 11.40 -11.73
N PRO A 86 -9.79 11.35 -13.02
CA PRO A 86 -9.65 10.17 -13.87
C PRO A 86 -8.19 9.83 -14.19
N LYS A 87 -7.23 10.73 -13.93
CA LYS A 87 -5.81 10.45 -14.14
C LYS A 87 -5.25 9.44 -13.14
N TYR A 88 -6.01 9.08 -12.10
CA TYR A 88 -5.62 8.08 -11.12
C TYR A 88 -6.53 6.86 -11.15
N LYS A 89 -5.93 5.71 -10.90
CA LYS A 89 -6.63 4.48 -10.59
C LYS A 89 -6.23 3.99 -9.20
N TYR A 90 -7.12 3.25 -8.58
CA TYR A 90 -6.91 2.73 -7.26
C TYR A 90 -7.49 1.33 -7.10
N ASP A 91 -7.01 0.64 -6.08
CA ASP A 91 -7.68 -0.52 -5.54
C ASP A 91 -7.54 -0.55 -4.02
N THR A 92 -8.44 -1.24 -3.34
CA THR A 92 -8.47 -1.25 -1.87
C THR A 92 -8.94 -2.58 -1.33
N GLU A 93 -8.31 -2.99 -0.24
CA GLU A 93 -8.65 -4.20 0.49
C GLU A 93 -8.58 -3.93 1.99
N ARG A 94 -9.45 -4.58 2.76
CA ARG A 94 -9.36 -4.56 4.21
C ARG A 94 -8.56 -5.77 4.67
N ILE A 95 -7.56 -5.52 5.50
CA ILE A 95 -6.72 -6.55 6.08
C ILE A 95 -7.08 -6.65 7.56
N ASN A 96 -7.56 -7.81 7.97
CA ASN A 96 -7.73 -8.11 9.39
C ASN A 96 -6.41 -8.63 9.96
N TRP A 97 -6.07 -8.27 11.19
CA TRP A 97 -4.87 -8.80 11.83
C TRP A 97 -5.03 -10.30 12.06
N PRO A 98 -3.99 -11.11 11.77
CA PRO A 98 -4.06 -12.53 12.03
C PRO A 98 -4.25 -12.77 13.52
N LYS A 99 -5.02 -13.80 13.87
CA LYS A 99 -5.23 -14.20 15.28
C LYS A 99 -3.95 -14.68 15.97
N ASN A 100 -2.96 -15.11 15.18
CA ASN A 100 -1.65 -15.54 15.66
C ASN A 100 -0.62 -14.39 15.64
N ASP A 101 0.62 -14.70 16.01
CA ASP A 101 1.72 -13.75 16.11
C ASP A 101 2.48 -13.56 14.78
N ASN A 102 2.00 -14.18 13.69
CA ASN A 102 2.67 -14.10 12.39
C ASN A 102 2.62 -12.67 11.83
N PRO A 103 3.69 -12.18 11.20
CA PRO A 103 3.68 -10.87 10.57
C PRO A 103 2.72 -10.85 9.37
N VAL A 104 2.14 -9.68 9.09
CA VAL A 104 1.51 -9.43 7.78
C VAL A 104 2.60 -8.95 6.85
N ARG A 105 2.78 -9.61 5.71
CA ARG A 105 3.76 -9.21 4.69
C ARG A 105 3.07 -8.54 3.51
N LEU A 106 3.54 -7.35 3.17
CA LEU A 106 3.14 -6.58 1.99
C LEU A 106 4.24 -6.69 0.93
N CYS A 107 3.95 -7.38 -0.16
CA CYS A 107 4.88 -7.62 -1.25
C CYS A 107 4.56 -6.73 -2.44
N PHE A 108 5.48 -5.83 -2.78
CA PHE A 108 5.31 -4.82 -3.83
C PHE A 108 5.73 -5.43 -5.16
N MET A 109 4.79 -5.50 -6.10
CA MET A 109 4.97 -6.22 -7.35
C MET A 109 4.82 -5.26 -8.53
N LYS A 110 5.68 -5.44 -9.54
CA LYS A 110 5.52 -4.81 -10.85
C LYS A 110 5.77 -5.82 -11.98
N PRO A 111 5.13 -5.66 -13.14
CA PRO A 111 5.43 -6.49 -14.30
C PRO A 111 6.87 -6.24 -14.77
N ALA A 112 7.56 -7.32 -15.07
CA ALA A 112 8.82 -7.32 -15.81
C ALA A 112 8.55 -7.67 -17.28
N THR A 113 9.62 -7.85 -18.04
CA THR A 113 9.56 -8.30 -19.44
C THR A 113 8.73 -9.59 -19.56
N PHE A 114 7.95 -9.71 -20.64
CA PHE A 114 7.03 -10.83 -20.90
C PHE A 114 5.87 -10.99 -19.90
N GLY A 115 5.52 -9.94 -19.15
CA GLY A 115 4.32 -9.94 -18.29
C GLY A 115 4.46 -10.73 -16.99
N VAL A 116 5.67 -11.23 -16.69
CA VAL A 116 5.96 -11.91 -15.43
C VAL A 116 5.99 -10.87 -14.29
N TRP A 117 5.26 -11.13 -13.22
CA TRP A 117 5.27 -10.26 -12.04
C TRP A 117 6.52 -10.49 -11.21
N THR A 118 7.23 -9.41 -10.89
CA THR A 118 8.45 -9.43 -10.08
C THR A 118 8.26 -8.65 -8.79
N THR A 119 8.81 -9.19 -7.70
CA THR A 119 8.88 -8.50 -6.42
C THR A 119 9.92 -7.39 -6.50
N VAL A 120 9.49 -6.18 -6.15
CA VAL A 120 10.35 -4.99 -6.04
C VAL A 120 10.94 -4.93 -4.64
N TYR A 121 10.10 -5.10 -3.61
CA TYR A 121 10.50 -5.23 -2.21
C TYR A 121 9.31 -5.71 -1.36
N ASP A 122 9.58 -5.96 -0.10
CA ASP A 122 8.59 -6.38 0.89
C ASP A 122 8.65 -5.50 2.15
N ILE A 123 7.50 -5.35 2.80
CA ILE A 123 7.37 -4.78 4.14
C ILE A 123 6.71 -5.83 5.03
N ASN A 124 7.29 -6.06 6.20
CA ASN A 124 6.69 -6.90 7.23
C ASN A 124 6.14 -6.02 8.34
N ILE A 125 4.89 -6.26 8.74
CA ILE A 125 4.24 -5.62 9.88
C ILE A 125 4.16 -6.67 11.01
N PRO A 126 5.09 -6.61 11.99
CA PRO A 126 5.12 -7.56 13.08
C PRO A 126 4.01 -7.24 14.11
N LYS A 127 3.75 -8.17 15.03
CA LYS A 127 2.63 -8.08 15.99
C LYS A 127 2.66 -6.80 16.84
N GLU A 128 3.84 -6.42 17.29
CA GLU A 128 4.10 -5.23 18.11
C GLU A 128 3.72 -3.92 17.42
N ASP A 129 3.67 -3.89 16.09
CA ASP A 129 3.38 -2.69 15.32
C ASP A 129 1.92 -2.60 14.87
N ARG A 130 1.13 -3.68 14.99
CA ARG A 130 -0.27 -3.75 14.54
C ARG A 130 -1.16 -2.69 15.18
N THR A 131 -0.93 -2.35 16.45
CA THR A 131 -1.71 -1.34 17.18
C THR A 131 -1.59 0.05 16.56
N LYS A 132 -0.48 0.33 15.88
CA LYS A 132 -0.22 1.63 15.24
C LYS A 132 -1.14 1.91 14.05
N PHE A 133 -1.72 0.86 13.48
CA PHE A 133 -2.62 0.89 12.33
C PHE A 133 -4.11 0.84 12.72
N GLY A 134 -4.45 0.60 13.99
CA GLY A 134 -5.84 0.55 14.43
C GLY A 134 -6.56 1.89 14.22
N GLY A 135 -7.77 1.87 13.65
CA GLY A 135 -8.50 3.10 13.31
C GLY A 135 -8.07 3.77 12.01
N LYS A 136 -7.07 3.22 11.31
CA LYS A 136 -6.40 3.90 10.20
C LYS A 136 -6.48 3.15 8.87
N SER A 137 -6.29 3.90 7.80
CA SER A 137 -6.11 3.42 6.43
C SER A 137 -4.66 3.71 5.99
N LEU A 138 -3.99 2.72 5.41
CA LEU A 138 -2.67 2.88 4.78
C LEU A 138 -2.86 3.21 3.30
N TYR A 139 -2.45 4.40 2.91
CA TYR A 139 -2.36 4.82 1.52
C TYR A 139 -0.95 4.56 0.99
N ILE A 140 -0.88 3.88 -0.14
CA ILE A 140 0.33 3.56 -0.89
C ILE A 140 0.19 4.25 -2.25
N TYR A 141 0.94 5.32 -2.45
CA TYR A 141 0.99 6.04 -3.71
C TYR A 141 2.22 5.58 -4.48
N TRP A 142 2.01 4.97 -5.64
CA TRP A 142 3.11 4.42 -6.44
C TRP A 142 3.19 5.15 -7.79
N SER A 143 4.20 6.01 -7.91
CA SER A 143 4.50 6.75 -9.14
C SER A 143 5.06 5.83 -10.22
N ASN A 144 4.95 6.25 -11.49
CA ASN A 144 5.78 5.67 -12.53
C ASN A 144 7.27 5.87 -12.22
N ASP A 145 8.10 4.93 -12.71
CA ASP A 145 9.54 4.92 -12.45
C ASP A 145 10.16 6.28 -12.82
N GLY A 146 10.63 7.03 -11.81
CA GLY A 146 11.28 8.32 -11.98
C GLY A 146 10.38 9.56 -12.06
N THR A 147 9.04 9.41 -12.14
CA THR A 147 8.15 10.59 -12.23
C THR A 147 8.02 11.32 -10.90
N LYS A 148 8.08 10.56 -9.79
CA LYS A 148 7.91 11.08 -8.42
C LYS A 148 6.64 11.93 -8.23
N LEU A 149 5.60 11.72 -9.04
CA LEU A 149 4.37 12.51 -9.04
C LEU A 149 3.78 12.70 -7.63
N PHE A 150 3.77 11.63 -6.83
CA PHE A 150 3.20 11.65 -5.49
C PHE A 150 4.16 12.21 -4.42
N SER A 151 5.35 12.66 -4.80
CA SER A 151 6.21 13.46 -3.90
C SER A 151 5.56 14.81 -3.57
N GLU A 152 4.65 15.29 -4.42
CA GLU A 152 3.79 16.43 -4.12
C GLU A 152 2.52 15.98 -3.40
N THR A 153 2.29 16.51 -2.19
CA THR A 153 1.12 16.16 -1.36
C THR A 153 -0.22 16.45 -2.06
N ALA A 154 -0.27 17.47 -2.94
CA ALA A 154 -1.48 17.81 -3.69
C ALA A 154 -1.97 16.69 -4.61
N ASN A 155 -1.07 15.78 -5.03
CA ASN A 155 -1.40 14.65 -5.90
C ASN A 155 -1.87 13.40 -5.13
N ARG A 156 -1.88 13.45 -3.79
CA ARG A 156 -2.20 12.30 -2.92
C ARG A 156 -3.69 12.26 -2.60
N LEU A 157 -4.48 11.61 -3.45
CA LEU A 157 -5.92 11.46 -3.21
C LEU A 157 -6.21 10.63 -1.94
N LYS A 158 -7.32 10.96 -1.25
CA LYS A 158 -7.82 10.27 -0.06
C LYS A 158 -9.22 9.74 -0.30
N LYS A 159 -9.74 8.88 0.58
CA LYS A 159 -11.02 8.16 0.45
C LYS A 159 -12.15 8.96 -0.19
N GLU A 160 -12.46 10.17 0.29
CA GLU A 160 -13.54 11.02 -0.25
C GLU A 160 -13.37 11.41 -1.73
N LYS A 161 -12.12 11.45 -2.19
CA LYS A 161 -11.72 11.78 -3.56
C LYS A 161 -11.46 10.54 -4.41
N ILE A 162 -11.29 9.39 -3.78
CA ILE A 162 -10.99 8.10 -4.41
C ILE A 162 -12.28 7.32 -4.68
N VAL A 163 -13.12 7.15 -3.65
CA VAL A 163 -14.31 6.29 -3.63
C VAL A 163 -15.58 7.11 -3.85
#